data_AF-A0A952FHV6-F1
#
_entry.id   AF-A0A952FHV6-F1
#
_cell.length_a   1.000
_cell.length_b   1.000
_cell.length_c   1.000
_cell.angle_alpha   90.00
_cell.angle_beta   90.00
_cell.angle_gamma   90.00
#
_symmetry.space_group_name_H-M   'P 1'
#
loop_
_entity.id
_entity.type
_entity.pdbx_description
1 polymer ?
#
loop_
_entity_poly.entity_id
_entity_poly.type
_entity_poly.pdbx_seq_one_letter_code
_entity_poly.pdbx_strand_id
1 'polypeptide(L)' 'MRIATFQLKGRRLVGLVSADGQSITPFDLAPEQMQRGAQALIEAGDPKKIPLQGASVAIGSVKLEAPLPVPRRNVFCVG' A
#
# COMPACT_ATOMS: atom_id res chain seq x y z
N MET A 1 10.56 0.83 7.15
CA MET A 1 9.10 0.72 6.94
C MET A 1 8.86 -0.08 5.67
N ARG A 2 7.92 -1.03 5.68
CA ARG A 2 7.55 -1.83 4.49
C ARG A 2 6.09 -1.54 4.15
N ILE A 3 5.78 -1.30 2.88
CA ILE A 3 4.44 -0.92 2.42
C ILE A 3 3.99 -1.93 1.38
N ALA A 4 2.70 -2.27 1.39
CA ALA A 4 2.06 -3.08 0.38
C ALA A 4 0.84 -2.37 -0.22
N THR A 5 0.66 -2.52 -1.53
CA THR A 5 -0.63 -2.31 -2.20
C THR A 5 -1.28 -3.67 -2.35
N PHE A 6 -2.54 -3.81 -1.95
CA PHE A 6 -3.22 -5.10 -1.91
C PHE A 6 -4.71 -4.96 -2.16
N GLN A 7 -5.35 -6.02 -2.62
CA GLN A 7 -6.80 -6.12 -2.67
C GLN A 7 -7.34 -6.94 -1.50
N LEU A 8 -8.37 -6.38 -0.85
CA LEU A 8 -9.16 -7.05 0.16
C LEU A 8 -10.64 -6.90 -0.22
N LYS A 9 -11.34 -8.03 -0.39
CA LYS A 9 -12.77 -8.06 -0.78
C LYS A 9 -13.09 -7.21 -2.03
N GLY A 10 -12.21 -7.28 -3.03
CA GLY A 10 -12.37 -6.56 -4.30
C GLY A 10 -12.05 -5.05 -4.24
N ARG A 11 -11.59 -4.53 -3.10
CA ARG A 11 -11.15 -3.13 -2.96
C ARG A 11 -9.63 -3.08 -2.83
N ARG A 12 -8.99 -2.18 -3.59
CA ARG A 12 -7.58 -1.86 -3.44
C ARG A 12 -7.38 -1.01 -2.17
N LEU A 13 -6.39 -1.39 -1.38
CA LEU A 13 -5.95 -0.73 -0.16
C LEU A 13 -4.43 -0.59 -0.20
N VAL A 14 -3.91 0.30 0.65
CA VAL A 14 -2.48 0.49 0.89
C VAL A 14 -2.26 0.31 2.37
N GLY A 15 -1.22 -0.43 2.77
CA GLY A 15 -1.01 -0.74 4.17
C GLY A 15 0.45 -0.89 4.57
N LEU A 16 0.68 -0.75 5.87
CA LEU A 16 1.94 -0.99 6.54
C LEU A 16 2.10 -2.49 6.78
N VAL A 17 3.17 -3.07 6.26
CA VAL A 17 3.53 -4.47 6.52
C VAL A 17 4.26 -4.56 7.87
N SER A 18 3.87 -5.53 8.69
CA SER A 18 4.50 -5.83 9.98
C SER A 18 5.99 -6.18 9.81
N ALA A 19 6.76 -6.06 10.88
CA ALA A 19 8.21 -6.30 10.85
C ALA A 19 8.57 -7.75 10.47
N ASP A 20 7.74 -8.70 10.88
CA ASP A 20 7.86 -10.12 10.55
C ASP A 20 7.28 -10.47 9.16
N GLY A 21 6.63 -9.53 8.48
CA GLY A 21 6.07 -9.72 7.14
C GLY A 21 4.77 -10.53 7.09
N GLN A 22 4.17 -10.86 8.23
CA GLN A 22 3.01 -11.76 8.29
C GLN A 22 1.67 -11.04 8.18
N SER A 23 1.61 -9.75 8.48
CA SER A 23 0.37 -8.98 8.46
C SER A 23 0.53 -7.61 7.82
N ILE A 24 -0.62 -7.05 7.41
CA ILE A 24 -0.72 -5.73 6.82
C ILE A 24 -1.81 -4.95 7.55
N THR A 25 -1.51 -3.74 7.99
CA THR A 25 -2.49 -2.82 8.57
C THR A 25 -2.76 -1.69 7.57
N PRO A 26 -4.02 -1.45 7.13
CA PRO A 26 -4.32 -0.44 6.13
C PRO A 26 -4.04 0.99 6.63
N PHE A 27 -3.64 1.87 5.72
CA PHE A 27 -3.60 3.32 5.94
C PHE A 27 -4.98 3.93 5.75
N ASP A 28 -5.27 4.99 6.50
CA ASP A 28 -6.46 5.83 6.34
C ASP A 28 -6.27 6.76 5.13
N LEU A 29 -6.69 6.29 3.96
CA LEU A 29 -6.59 7.00 2.69
C LEU A 29 -7.96 7.11 2.04
N ALA A 30 -8.20 8.21 1.34
CA ALA A 30 -9.38 8.33 0.50
C ALA A 30 -9.36 7.27 -0.63
N PRO A 31 -10.52 6.80 -1.12
CA PRO A 31 -10.58 5.77 -2.17
C PRO A 31 -9.74 6.09 -3.42
N GLU A 32 -9.68 7.36 -3.83
CA GLU A 32 -8.88 7.82 -4.97
C GLU A 32 -7.37 7.73 -4.71
N GLN A 33 -6.94 7.96 -3.46
CA GLN A 33 -5.55 7.79 -3.05
C GLN A 33 -5.16 6.31 -3.06
N MET A 34 -6.05 5.43 -2.59
CA MET A 34 -5.82 3.97 -2.59
C MET A 34 -5.60 3.41 -4.00
N GLN A 35 -6.27 3.96 -5.02
CA GLN A 35 -6.09 3.50 -6.41
C GLN A 35 -4.66 3.67 -6.93
N ARG A 36 -3.94 4.68 -6.42
CA ARG A 36 -2.55 4.97 -6.78
C ARG A 36 -1.52 4.08 -6.06
N GLY A 37 -1.96 3.22 -5.15
CA GLY A 37 -1.06 2.37 -4.36
C GLY A 37 -0.11 3.18 -3.48
N ALA A 38 1.12 2.70 -3.31
CA ALA A 38 2.14 3.37 -2.50
C ALA A 38 2.49 4.78 -2.99
N GLN A 39 2.15 5.16 -4.22
CA GLN A 39 2.37 6.51 -4.76
C GLN A 39 1.71 7.58 -3.87
N ALA A 40 0.52 7.32 -3.32
CA ALA A 40 -0.16 8.27 -2.45
C ALA A 40 0.63 8.59 -1.18
N LEU A 41 1.33 7.60 -0.64
CA LEU A 41 2.19 7.75 0.54
C LEU A 41 3.46 8.54 0.21
N ILE A 42 4.03 8.31 -0.97
CA ILE A 42 5.21 9.05 -1.46
C ILE A 42 4.87 10.53 -1.66
N GLU A 43 3.70 10.83 -2.26
CA GLU A 43 3.25 12.20 -2.52
C GLU A 43 2.90 12.98 -1.26
N ALA A 44 2.53 12.30 -0.18
CA ALA A 44 2.30 12.93 1.13
C ALA A 44 3.60 13.37 1.83
N GLY A 45 4.77 12.94 1.35
CA GLY A 45 6.08 13.33 1.88
C GLY A 45 6.51 12.60 3.15
N ASP A 46 5.65 12.54 4.17
CA ASP A 46 5.91 11.81 5.42
C ASP A 46 4.81 10.77 5.71
N PRO A 47 4.96 9.53 5.22
CA PRO A 47 3.96 8.49 5.40
C PRO A 47 3.78 8.03 6.84
N LYS A 48 4.68 8.38 7.77
CA LYS A 48 4.51 8.07 9.20
C LYS A 48 3.40 8.92 9.85
N LYS A 49 3.04 10.04 9.23
CA LYS A 49 1.96 10.93 9.70
C LYS A 49 0.58 10.50 9.20
N ILE A 50 0.52 9.56 8.28
CA ILE A 50 -0.75 9.02 7.79
C ILE A 50 -1.21 7.97 8.79
N PRO A 51 -2.40 8.15 9.41
CA PRO A 51 -2.88 7.19 10.40
C PRO A 51 -3.20 5.85 9.74
N LEU A 52 -3.17 4.80 10.54
CA LEU A 52 -3.64 3.48 10.15
C LEU A 52 -5.13 3.36 10.48
N GLN A 53 -5.89 2.70 9.62
CA GLN A 53 -7.32 2.47 9.82
C GLN A 53 -7.68 1.01 9.53
N GLY A 54 -8.47 0.43 10.42
CA GLY A 54 -8.94 -0.94 10.31
C GLY A 54 -8.04 -1.98 10.97
N ALA A 55 -8.49 -3.22 10.94
CA ALA A 55 -7.78 -4.34 11.56
C ALA A 55 -6.58 -4.77 10.71
N SER A 56 -5.54 -5.26 11.39
CA SER A 56 -4.44 -5.96 10.72
C SER A 56 -4.96 -7.24 10.08
N VAL A 57 -4.59 -7.49 8.83
CA VAL A 57 -4.98 -8.67 8.06
C VAL A 57 -3.75 -9.52 7.74
N ALA A 58 -3.90 -10.84 7.75
CA ALA A 58 -2.83 -11.75 7.36
C ALA A 58 -2.45 -11.52 5.89
N ILE A 59 -1.15 -11.49 5.57
CA ILE A 59 -0.70 -11.25 4.20
C ILE A 59 -1.18 -12.35 3.23
N GLY A 60 -1.30 -13.58 3.72
CA GLY A 60 -1.81 -14.71 2.94
C GLY A 60 -3.31 -14.69 2.66
N SER A 61 -4.07 -13.77 3.27
CA SER A 61 -5.52 -13.63 3.04
C SER A 61 -5.88 -12.51 2.07
N VAL A 62 -4.89 -11.80 1.52
CA VAL A 62 -5.08 -10.72 0.56
C VAL A 62 -4.38 -11.02 -0.76
N LYS A 63 -4.83 -10.35 -1.82
CA LYS A 63 -4.10 -10.37 -3.10
C LYS A 63 -3.11 -9.21 -3.12
N LEU A 64 -1.82 -9.51 -3.06
CA LEU A 64 -0.80 -8.48 -3.26
C LEU A 64 -0.80 -7.98 -4.70
N GLU A 65 -0.59 -6.69 -4.88
CA GLU A 65 -0.43 -6.04 -6.18
C GLU A 65 0.94 -5.37 -6.25
N ALA A 66 1.31 -4.92 -7.46
CA ALA A 66 2.48 -4.07 -7.61
C ALA A 66 2.37 -2.87 -6.64
N PRO A 67 3.44 -2.50 -5.90
CA PRO A 67 3.41 -1.37 -4.97
C PRO A 67 2.95 -0.07 -5.65
N LEU A 68 3.34 0.12 -6.91
CA LEU A 68 2.88 1.20 -7.78
C LEU A 68 2.11 0.58 -8.97
N PRO A 69 0.78 0.38 -8.85
CA PRO A 69 0.00 -0.32 -9.87
C PRO A 69 -0.18 0.51 -11.16
N VAL A 70 -0.09 1.84 -11.05
CA VAL A 70 -0.13 2.77 -12.19
C VAL A 70 1.01 3.78 -12.00
N PRO A 71 2.25 3.44 -12.40
CA PRO A 71 3.39 4.34 -12.26
C PRO A 71 3.13 5.68 -12.99
N ARG A 72 3.27 6.81 -12.29
CA ARG A 72 3.10 8.16 -12.88
C ARG A 72 4.33 8.62 -13.68
N ARG A 73 5.44 7.92 -13.52
CA ARG A 73 6.72 8.20 -14.18
C ARG A 73 7.24 6.90 -14.80
N ASN A 74 8.23 7.04 -15.66
CA ASN A 74 8.83 5.93 -16.37
C ASN A 74 9.51 4.95 -15.40
N VAL A 75 9.33 3.66 -15.67
CA VAL A 75 10.10 2.58 -15.07
C VAL A 75 11.24 2.27 -16.05
N PHE A 76 12.47 2.62 -15.68
CA PHE A 76 13.64 2.35 -16.50
C PHE A 76 14.35 1.09 -16.02
N CYS A 77 14.66 0.18 -16.95
CA CYS A 77 15.52 -0.97 -16.69
C CYS A 77 16.95 -0.62 -17.10
N VAL A 78 17.91 -0.75 -16.18
CA VAL A 78 19.34 -0.50 -16.43
C VAL A 78 20.07 -1.81 -16.16
N GLY A 79 20.82 -2.31 -17.15
CA GLY A 79 21.56 -3.56 -17.11
C GLY A 79 23.05 -3.37 -17.18
#